data_AF-K2CTY9-F1
#
_entry.id   AF-K2CTY9-F1
#
_cell.length_a   1.000
_cell.length_b   1.000
_cell.length_c   1.000
_cell.angle_alpha   90.00
_cell.angle_beta   90.00
_cell.angle_gamma   90.00
#
_symmetry.space_group_name_H-M   'P 1'
#
loop_
_entity.id
_entity.type
_entity.pdbx_description
1 polymer ?
#
loop_
_entity_poly.entity_id
_entity_poly.type
_entity_poly.pdbx_seq_one_letter_code
_entity_poly.pdbx_strand_id
1 'polypeptide(L)'
;MPKVAKVSELLRRITLWSERVLAISILLGMAVFFFSSLMAMGSENWAHVDTLYELINRVLLLVICLELIRTMLTHELEAVLELLAFVVARKTMKPDLTVTDILLCSLTFVVLLAARKYLVRAAVNTDAQVEEA
;
A
#
# COMPACT_ATOMS: atom_id res chain seq x y z
N MET A 1 -34.01 24.42 0.95
CA MET A 1 -32.60 24.43 0.48
C MET A 1 -32.29 23.19 -0.39
N PRO A 2 -32.65 23.17 -1.69
CA PRO A 2 -32.56 21.96 -2.53
C PRO A 2 -31.21 21.77 -3.28
N LYS A 3 -30.33 22.77 -3.31
CA LYS A 3 -29.07 22.71 -4.07
C LYS A 3 -27.98 21.88 -3.39
N VAL A 4 -27.91 21.90 -2.06
CA VAL A 4 -26.91 21.13 -1.28
C VAL A 4 -27.10 19.62 -1.39
N ALA A 5 -28.34 19.14 -1.44
CA ALA A 5 -28.64 17.71 -1.60
C ALA A 5 -28.20 17.15 -2.97
N LYS A 6 -28.32 17.95 -4.04
CA LYS A 6 -27.88 17.54 -5.38
C LYS A 6 -26.35 17.46 -5.49
N VAL A 7 -25.62 18.35 -4.80
CA VAL A 7 -24.15 18.38 -4.83
C VAL A 7 -23.56 17.18 -4.06
N SER A 8 -24.12 16.85 -2.89
CA SER A 8 -23.66 15.68 -2.12
C SER A 8 -23.93 14.36 -2.85
N GLU A 9 -25.05 14.26 -3.56
CA GLU A 9 -25.37 13.07 -4.35
C GLU A 9 -24.49 12.92 -5.61
N LEU A 10 -24.11 14.04 -6.24
CA LEU A 10 -23.14 14.05 -7.33
C LEU A 10 -21.74 13.64 -6.85
N LEU A 11 -21.28 14.22 -5.73
CA LEU A 11 -19.98 13.88 -5.13
C LEU A 11 -19.92 12.41 -4.76
N ARG A 12 -20.94 11.88 -4.09
CA ARG A 12 -21.02 10.45 -3.73
C ARG A 12 -20.96 9.56 -4.97
N ARG A 13 -21.67 9.92 -6.04
CA ARG A 13 -21.66 9.16 -7.30
C ARG A 13 -20.29 9.17 -7.97
N ILE A 14 -19.61 10.30 -7.97
CA ILE A 14 -18.25 10.44 -8.54
C ILE A 14 -17.25 9.62 -7.73
N THR A 15 -17.28 9.71 -6.39
CA THR A 15 -16.38 8.94 -5.52
C THR A 15 -16.52 7.44 -5.76
N LEU A 16 -17.74 6.91 -5.77
CA LEU A 16 -17.99 5.49 -6.01
C LEU A 16 -17.54 5.03 -7.40
N TRP A 17 -17.68 5.89 -8.41
CA TRP A 17 -17.18 5.61 -9.75
C TRP A 17 -15.64 5.60 -9.77
N SER A 18 -15.00 6.57 -9.13
CA SER A 18 -13.53 6.65 -9.06
C SER A 18 -12.93 5.45 -8.34
N GLU A 19 -13.55 5.00 -7.25
CA GLU A 19 -13.11 3.83 -6.47
C GLU A 19 -13.12 2.56 -7.33
N ARG A 20 -14.22 2.32 -8.06
CA ARG A 20 -14.33 1.17 -8.96
C ARG A 20 -13.33 1.21 -10.10
N VAL A 21 -13.15 2.38 -10.72
CA VAL A 21 -12.19 2.54 -11.83
C VAL A 21 -10.76 2.30 -11.32
N LEU A 22 -10.40 2.85 -10.16
CA LEU A 22 -9.09 2.64 -9.53
C LEU A 22 -8.87 1.16 -9.19
N ALA A 23 -9.82 0.52 -8.53
CA ALA A 23 -9.71 -0.90 -8.17
C ALA A 23 -9.54 -1.80 -9.40
N ILE A 24 -10.32 -1.58 -10.46
CA ILE A 24 -10.20 -2.32 -11.72
C ILE A 24 -8.84 -2.06 -12.38
N SER A 25 -8.36 -0.81 -12.38
CA SER A 25 -7.07 -0.48 -12.99
C SER A 25 -5.89 -1.14 -12.27
N ILE A 26 -5.92 -1.17 -10.93
CA ILE A 26 -4.88 -1.81 -10.11
C ILE A 26 -4.95 -3.32 -10.29
N LEU A 27 -6.15 -3.92 -10.30
CA LEU A 27 -6.34 -5.36 -10.56
C LEU A 27 -5.79 -5.77 -11.93
N LEU A 28 -6.08 -5.00 -12.98
CA LEU A 28 -5.60 -5.30 -14.33
C LEU A 28 -4.08 -5.15 -14.42
N GLY A 29 -3.53 -4.09 -13.81
CA GLY A 29 -2.08 -3.92 -13.70
C GLY A 29 -1.39 -5.06 -12.95
N MET A 30 -1.98 -5.52 -11.84
CA MET A 30 -1.50 -6.65 -11.06
C MET A 30 -1.53 -7.95 -11.88
N ALA A 31 -2.60 -8.22 -12.62
CA ALA A 31 -2.69 -9.39 -13.48
C ALA A 31 -1.62 -9.38 -14.58
N VAL A 32 -1.45 -8.26 -15.29
CA VAL A 32 -0.40 -8.11 -16.31
C VAL A 32 0.99 -8.31 -15.72
N PHE A 33 1.26 -7.69 -14.56
CA PHE A 33 2.54 -7.85 -13.86
C PHE A 33 2.81 -9.29 -13.41
N PHE A 34 1.77 -9.98 -12.94
CA PHE A 34 1.84 -11.39 -12.54
C PHE A 34 2.23 -12.29 -13.72
N PHE A 35 1.52 -12.19 -14.85
CA PHE A 35 1.84 -12.97 -16.04
C PHE A 35 3.23 -12.65 -16.59
N SER A 36 3.61 -11.37 -16.63
CA SER A 36 4.95 -10.95 -17.04
C SER A 36 6.04 -11.51 -16.11
N SER A 37 5.82 -11.52 -14.79
CA SER A 37 6.75 -12.13 -13.84
C SER A 37 6.87 -13.63 -14.02
N LEU A 38 5.77 -14.33 -14.29
CA LEU A 38 5.78 -15.77 -14.48
C LEU A 38 6.57 -16.16 -15.74
N MET A 39 6.41 -15.42 -16.83
CA MET A 39 7.19 -15.63 -18.05
C MET A 39 8.68 -15.32 -17.85
N ALA A 40 9.00 -14.21 -17.19
CA ALA A 40 10.39 -13.83 -16.93
C ALA A 40 11.12 -14.90 -16.08
N MET A 41 10.50 -15.34 -14.99
CA MET A 41 11.10 -16.34 -14.08
C MET A 41 11.23 -17.73 -14.71
N GLY A 42 10.38 -18.07 -15.68
CA GLY A 42 10.46 -19.32 -16.43
C GLY A 42 11.69 -19.42 -17.35
N SER A 43 12.30 -18.28 -17.71
CA SER A 43 13.48 -18.20 -18.58
C SER A 43 14.81 -18.04 -17.84
N GLU A 44 14.78 -17.79 -16.54
CA GLU A 44 15.94 -17.46 -15.70
C GLU A 44 16.68 -18.70 -15.19
N ASN A 45 17.99 -18.53 -14.92
CA ASN A 45 18.83 -19.60 -14.40
C ASN A 45 18.80 -19.62 -12.86
N TRP A 46 18.17 -20.63 -12.27
CA TRP A 46 17.92 -20.74 -10.82
C TRP A 46 19.16 -20.99 -9.95
N ALA A 47 20.32 -21.16 -10.58
CA ALA A 47 21.60 -21.33 -9.88
C ALA A 47 22.16 -20.01 -9.33
N HIS A 48 21.65 -18.85 -9.77
CA HIS A 48 22.16 -17.54 -9.37
C HIS A 48 21.32 -16.94 -8.24
N VAL A 49 22.00 -16.32 -7.26
CA VAL A 49 21.35 -15.66 -6.12
C VAL A 49 20.54 -14.44 -6.58
N ASP A 50 20.93 -13.79 -7.67
CA ASP A 50 20.21 -12.66 -8.25
C ASP A 50 18.77 -13.03 -8.66
N THR A 51 18.57 -14.24 -9.18
CA THR A 51 17.25 -14.79 -9.52
C THR A 51 16.36 -14.88 -8.28
N LEU A 52 16.92 -15.23 -7.11
CA LEU A 52 16.18 -15.27 -5.85
C LEU A 52 15.81 -13.86 -5.37
N TYR A 53 16.73 -12.90 -5.47
CA TYR A 53 16.44 -11.50 -5.15
C TYR A 53 15.34 -10.92 -6.04
N GLU A 54 15.37 -11.24 -7.33
CA GLU A 54 14.36 -10.81 -8.28
C GLU A 54 13.00 -11.47 -8.01
N LEU A 55 12.97 -12.78 -7.73
CA LEU A 55 11.77 -13.49 -7.33
C LEU A 55 11.14 -12.85 -6.08
N ILE A 56 11.93 -12.66 -5.02
CA ILE A 56 11.46 -12.06 -3.78
C ILE A 56 10.90 -10.67 -4.09
N ASN A 57 11.63 -9.82 -4.83
CA ASN A 57 11.15 -8.49 -5.18
C ASN A 57 9.83 -8.50 -5.96
N ARG A 58 9.64 -9.44 -6.89
CA ARG A 58 8.40 -9.60 -7.66
C ARG A 58 7.23 -10.05 -6.76
N VAL A 59 7.48 -11.00 -5.86
CA VAL A 59 6.49 -11.47 -4.88
C VAL A 59 6.09 -10.36 -3.91
N LEU A 60 7.05 -9.64 -3.32
CA LEU A 60 6.76 -8.53 -2.41
C LEU A 60 5.97 -7.42 -3.14
N LEU A 61 6.25 -7.17 -4.42
CA LEU A 61 5.50 -6.21 -5.23
C LEU A 61 4.04 -6.65 -5.44
N LEU A 62 3.80 -7.94 -5.69
CA LEU A 62 2.45 -8.51 -5.78
C LEU A 62 1.68 -8.38 -4.45
N VAL A 63 2.34 -8.67 -3.31
CA VAL A 63 1.74 -8.49 -1.98
C VAL A 63 1.32 -7.04 -1.75
N ILE A 64 2.15 -6.07 -2.16
CA ILE A 64 1.80 -4.65 -2.08
C ILE A 64 0.58 -4.30 -2.94
N CYS A 65 0.50 -4.84 -4.15
CA CYS A 65 -0.67 -4.61 -5.01
C CYS A 65 -1.94 -5.19 -4.38
N LEU A 66 -1.87 -6.39 -3.80
CA LEU A 66 -2.99 -7.02 -3.12
C LEU A 66 -3.44 -6.21 -1.90
N GLU A 67 -2.50 -5.79 -1.05
CA GLU A 67 -2.83 -4.96 0.12
C GLU A 67 -3.33 -3.57 -0.30
N LEU A 68 -2.81 -2.99 -1.39
CA LEU A 68 -3.34 -1.73 -1.92
C LEU A 68 -4.81 -1.88 -2.37
N ILE A 69 -5.16 -2.99 -3.03
CA ILE A 69 -6.55 -3.27 -3.41
C ILE A 69 -7.40 -3.45 -2.15
N ARG A 70 -6.92 -4.22 -1.17
CA ARG A 70 -7.62 -4.43 0.10
C ARG A 70 -7.87 -3.12 0.84
N THR A 71 -6.85 -2.28 1.00
CA THR A 71 -6.95 -0.98 1.67
C THR A 71 -7.89 0.00 0.95
N MET A 72 -7.95 -0.03 -0.38
CA MET A 72 -8.96 0.73 -1.11
C MET A 72 -10.39 0.28 -0.81
N LEU A 73 -10.60 -1.03 -0.58
CA LEU A 73 -11.93 -1.60 -0.30
C LEU A 73 -12.33 -1.48 1.17
N THR A 74 -11.38 -1.57 2.11
CA THR A 74 -11.64 -1.51 3.55
C THR A 74 -11.49 -0.12 4.15
N HIS A 75 -10.88 0.83 3.42
CA HIS A 75 -10.60 2.20 3.89
C HIS A 75 -9.89 2.27 5.25
N GLU A 76 -9.10 1.25 5.60
CA GLU A 76 -8.39 1.18 6.88
C GLU A 76 -7.06 1.93 6.81
N LEU A 77 -6.97 3.06 7.51
CA LEU A 77 -5.76 3.88 7.59
C LEU A 77 -4.57 3.11 8.18
N GLU A 78 -4.81 2.19 9.13
CA GLU A 78 -3.76 1.36 9.72
C GLU A 78 -3.09 0.46 8.68
N ALA A 79 -3.88 -0.16 7.80
CA ALA A 79 -3.37 -1.02 6.74
C ALA A 79 -2.50 -0.24 5.72
N VAL A 80 -2.78 1.04 5.49
CA VAL A 80 -1.93 1.90 4.65
C VAL A 80 -0.56 2.13 5.30
N LEU A 81 -0.49 2.32 6.62
CA LEU A 81 0.77 2.50 7.32
C LEU A 81 1.62 1.23 7.33
N GLU A 82 0.97 0.07 7.50
CA GLU A 82 1.62 -1.24 7.40
C GLU A 82 2.17 -1.49 5.98
N LEU A 83 1.38 -1.16 4.95
CA LEU A 83 1.80 -1.21 3.56
C LEU A 83 3.03 -0.33 3.28
N LEU A 84 3.02 0.91 3.78
CA LEU A 84 4.15 1.83 3.63
C LEU A 84 5.40 1.32 4.35
N ALA A 85 5.26 0.78 5.56
CA ALA A 85 6.37 0.20 6.30
C ALA A 85 7.00 -0.98 5.54
N PHE A 86 6.16 -1.84 4.95
CA PHE A 86 6.60 -2.93 4.09
C PHE A 86 7.28 -2.44 2.80
N VAL A 87 6.77 -1.38 2.16
CA VAL A 87 7.39 -0.76 0.97
C VAL A 87 8.79 -0.23 1.29
N VAL A 88 8.98 0.36 2.48
CA VAL A 88 10.29 0.83 2.94
C VAL A 88 11.21 -0.35 3.24
N ALA A 89 10.71 -1.39 3.90
CA ALA A 89 11.49 -2.60 4.22
C ALA A 89 11.96 -3.36 2.97
N ARG A 90 11.12 -3.51 1.94
CA ARG A 90 11.59 -4.15 0.67
C ARG A 90 12.64 -3.31 -0.04
N LYS A 91 12.58 -1.98 0.07
CA LYS A 91 13.55 -1.08 -0.58
C LYS A 91 14.95 -1.30 -0.02
N THR A 92 15.09 -1.67 1.25
CA THR A 92 16.39 -1.97 1.88
C THR A 92 16.99 -3.31 1.47
N MET A 93 16.23 -4.19 0.81
CA MET A 93 16.72 -5.48 0.31
C MET A 93 17.50 -5.36 -1.01
N LYS A 94 17.57 -4.17 -1.63
CA LYS A 94 18.38 -3.96 -2.83
C LYS A 94 19.87 -3.90 -2.47
N PRO A 95 20.75 -4.63 -3.18
CA PRO A 95 22.18 -4.68 -2.87
C PRO A 95 22.91 -3.35 -3.13
N ASP A 96 22.43 -2.51 -4.05
CA ASP A 96 23.10 -1.26 -4.46
C ASP A 96 22.59 0.00 -3.72
N LEU A 97 22.41 -0.08 -2.41
CA LEU A 97 21.97 1.07 -1.61
C LEU A 97 23.17 1.88 -1.11
N THR A 98 23.09 3.20 -1.26
CA THR A 98 24.05 4.08 -0.63
C THR A 98 23.79 4.14 0.89
N VAL A 99 24.81 4.50 1.66
CA VAL A 99 24.67 4.71 3.12
C VAL A 99 23.56 5.74 3.42
N THR A 100 23.45 6.77 2.58
CA THR A 100 22.38 7.77 2.65
C THR A 100 20.99 7.17 2.44
N ASP A 101 20.82 6.24 1.50
CA ASP A 101 19.53 5.58 1.28
C ASP A 101 19.12 4.74 2.49
N ILE A 102 20.07 4.03 3.09
CA ILE A 102 19.83 3.21 4.29
C ILE A 102 19.41 4.08 5.47
N LEU A 103 20.10 5.20 5.71
CA LEU A 103 19.76 6.14 6.78
C LEU A 103 18.37 6.76 6.56
N LEU A 104 18.04 7.16 5.34
CA LEU A 104 16.73 7.72 5.00
C LEU A 104 15.62 6.68 5.12
N CYS A 105 15.85 5.43 4.68
CA CYS A 105 14.89 4.34 4.86
C CYS A 105 14.66 4.03 6.34
N SER A 106 15.73 3.97 7.15
CA SER A 106 15.63 3.75 8.59
C SER A 106 14.83 4.88 9.27
N LEU A 107 15.13 6.14 8.96
CA LEU A 107 14.39 7.29 9.48
C LEU A 107 12.92 7.25 9.08
N THR A 108 12.63 6.94 7.81
CA THR A 108 11.25 6.80 7.30
C THR A 108 10.51 5.69 8.04
N PHE A 109 11.17 4.56 8.27
CA PHE A 109 10.58 3.44 9.01
C PHE A 109 10.23 3.83 10.46
N VAL A 110 11.11 4.56 11.15
CA VAL A 110 10.84 5.09 12.49
C VAL A 110 9.66 6.07 12.49
N VAL A 111 9.61 6.99 11.52
CA VAL A 111 8.50 7.94 11.38
C VAL A 111 7.17 7.22 11.14
N LEU A 112 7.15 6.16 10.33
CA LEU A 112 5.95 5.36 10.09
C LEU A 112 5.47 4.63 11.35
N LEU A 113 6.38 4.07 12.15
CA LEU A 113 6.04 3.45 13.44
C LEU A 113 5.49 4.48 14.44
N ALA A 114 6.08 5.68 14.47
CA ALA A 114 5.58 6.77 15.29
C ALA A 114 4.18 7.20 14.83
N ALA A 115 3.97 7.40 13.52
CA ALA A 115 2.68 7.75 12.94
C ALA A 115 1.61 6.71 13.30
N ARG A 116 1.91 5.41 13.19
CA ARG A 116 1.00 4.34 13.61
C ARG A 116 0.60 4.48 15.07
N LYS A 117 1.57 4.69 15.97
CA LYS A 117 1.30 4.85 17.41
C LYS A 117 0.43 6.07 17.71
N TYR A 118 0.67 7.21 17.05
CA TYR A 118 -0.10 8.43 17.28
C TYR A 118 -1.51 8.36 16.68
N LEU A 119 -1.65 7.80 15.47
CA LEU A 119 -2.95 7.69 14.79
C LEU A 119 -3.87 6.67 15.47
N VAL A 120 -3.34 5.52 15.91
CA VAL A 120 -4.12 4.53 16.68
C VAL A 120 -4.58 5.12 18.01
N ARG A 121 -3.72 5.87 18.71
CA ARG A 121 -4.10 6.55 19.97
C ARG A 121 -5.14 7.66 19.75
N ALA A 122 -5.06 8.38 18.64
CA ALA A 122 -6.04 9.42 18.32
C ALA A 122 -7.44 8.83 18.12
N ALA A 123 -7.55 7.68 17.44
CA ALA A 123 -8.83 6.99 17.24
C ALA A 123 -9.48 6.57 18.58
N VAL A 124 -8.70 5.93 19.48
CA VAL A 124 -9.19 5.49 20.80
C VAL A 124 -9.72 6.65 21.66
N ASN A 125 -9.07 7.81 21.61
CA ASN A 125 -9.49 8.96 22.41
C ASN A 125 -10.80 9.60 21.90
N THR A 126 -11.11 9.47 20.60
CA THR A 126 -12.38 9.97 20.04
C THR A 126 -13.56 9.13 20.53
N ASP A 127 -13.42 7.81 20.57
CA ASP A 127 -14.50 6.92 21.02
C ASP A 127 -14.83 7.13 22.51
N ALA A 128 -13.80 7.34 23.35
CA ALA A 128 -13.98 7.65 24.77
C ALA A 128 -14.74 8.97 25.03
N GLN A 129 -14.62 9.96 24.14
CA GLN A 129 -15.32 11.24 24.26
C GLN A 129 -16.78 11.16 23.80
N VAL A 130 -17.15 10.18 22.96
CA VAL A 130 -18.53 9.95 22.49
C VAL A 130 -19.34 9.15 23.51
N GLU A 131 -18.71 8.28 24.31
CA GLU A 131 -19.40 7.51 25.35
C GLU A 131 -19.65 8.31 26.65
N GLU A 132 -18.91 9.40 26.86
CA GLU A 132 -19.10 10.33 27.99
C GLU A 132 -20.06 11.51 27.71
N ALA A 133 -20.59 11.63 26.47
CA ALA A 133 -21.47 12.73 26.02
C ALA A 133 -22.93 12.28 25.82
#